data_AF-A0A4R1HF05-F1
#
_entry.id   AF-A0A4R1HF05-F1
#
_cell.length_a   1.000
_cell.length_b   1.000
_cell.length_c   1.000
_cell.angle_alpha   90.00
_cell.angle_beta   90.00
_cell.angle_gamma   90.00
#
_symmetry.space_group_name_H-M   'P 1'
#
loop_
_entity.id
_entity.type
_entity.pdbx_description
1 polymer ?
#
loop_
_entity_poly.entity_id
_entity_poly.type
_entity_poly.pdbx_seq_one_letter_code
_entity_poly.pdbx_strand_id
1 'polypeptide(L)' 'MLFLFLLIGAAIVAVLVWRTLGAEQAPSDDRAVRSPDRPADPVSRPSPPPRPSGPDDDPDFLRQLDEKVKGRDEEPPGT' A
#
# COMPACT_ATOMS: atom_id res chain seq x y z
N MET A 1 -10.86 14.69 34.62
CA MET A 1 -9.60 13.91 34.64
C MET A 1 -9.71 12.59 33.90
N LEU A 2 -10.65 11.70 34.24
CA LEU A 2 -10.88 10.45 33.50
C LEU A 2 -11.10 10.67 31.99
N PHE A 3 -11.93 11.65 31.63
CA PHE A 3 -12.17 12.03 30.24
C PHE A 3 -10.88 12.39 29.48
N LEU A 4 -9.91 13.03 30.14
CA LEU A 4 -8.63 13.37 29.50
C LEU A 4 -7.85 12.10 29.16
N PHE A 5 -7.80 11.13 30.09
CA PHE A 5 -7.17 9.83 29.84
C PHE A 5 -7.89 9.02 28.76
N LEU A 6 -9.22 9.06 28.74
CA LEU A 6 -10.03 8.40 27.70
C LEU A 6 -9.77 8.99 26.32
N LEU A 7 -9.70 10.32 26.23
CA LEU A 7 -9.44 11.04 24.98
C LEU A 7 -8.01 10.76 24.49
N ILE A 8 -7.02 10.81 25.38
CA ILE A 8 -5.62 10.48 25.05
C ILE A 8 -5.51 9.01 24.61
N GLY A 9 -6.14 8.08 25.33
CA GLY A 9 -6.14 6.67 24.98
C GLY A 9 -6.77 6.41 23.61
N ALA A 10 -7.93 7.01 23.35
CA ALA A 10 -8.59 6.93 22.05
C ALA A 10 -7.74 7.51 20.92
N ALA A 11 -7.06 8.65 21.16
CA ALA A 11 -6.16 9.26 20.19
C ALA A 11 -4.96 8.37 19.87
N ILE A 12 -4.35 7.73 20.88
CA ILE A 12 -3.23 6.79 20.68
C ILE A 12 -3.69 5.59 19.83
N VAL A 13 -4.84 5.00 20.14
CA VAL A 13 -5.40 3.87 19.37
C VAL A 13 -5.71 4.29 17.93
N ALA A 14 -6.32 5.46 17.73
CA ALA A 14 -6.62 5.99 16.40
C ALA A 14 -5.33 6.20 15.57
N VAL A 15 -4.28 6.76 16.18
CA VAL A 15 -2.97 6.90 15.54
C VAL A 15 -2.38 5.54 15.21
N LEU A 16 -2.46 4.55 16.11
CA LEU A 16 -1.91 3.22 15.89
C LEU A 16 -2.62 2.48 14.76
N VAL A 17 -3.95 2.60 14.68
CA VAL A 17 -4.76 2.04 13.57
C VAL A 17 -4.42 2.74 12.26
N TRP A 18 -4.33 4.08 12.24
CA TRP A 18 -3.90 4.82 11.06
C TRP A 18 -2.47 4.46 10.63
N ARG A 19 -1.56 4.25 11.59
CA ARG A 19 -0.18 3.90 11.31
C ARG A 19 -0.04 2.48 10.79
N THR A 20 -0.86 1.54 11.26
CA THR A 20 -0.83 0.14 10.80
C THR A 20 -1.46 0.03 9.41
N LEU A 21 -2.59 0.68 9.17
CA LEU A 21 -3.21 0.77 7.84
C LEU A 21 -2.36 1.57 6.83
N GLY A 22 -1.64 2.58 7.31
CA GLY A 22 -0.71 3.39 6.51
C GLY A 22 0.70 2.79 6.39
N ALA A 23 1.07 1.80 7.20
CA ALA A 23 2.35 1.09 7.10
C ALA A 23 2.40 0.14 5.91
N GLU A 24 1.24 -0.40 5.51
CA GLU A 24 1.05 -1.10 4.22
C GLU A 24 1.36 -0.16 3.03
N GLN A 25 1.20 1.14 3.23
CA GLN A 25 1.47 2.18 2.24
C GLN A 25 2.79 2.90 2.47
N ALA A 26 3.64 2.48 3.43
CA ALA A 26 4.95 3.09 3.60
C ALA A 26 5.76 2.80 2.32
N PRO A 27 5.89 3.77 1.39
CA PRO A 27 6.87 3.62 0.35
C PRO A 27 8.17 3.63 1.11
N SER A 28 9.04 2.64 0.87
CA SER A 28 10.42 2.68 1.32
C SER A 28 10.92 4.11 1.11
N ASP A 29 11.21 4.79 2.21
CA ASP A 29 11.55 6.20 2.22
C ASP A 29 13.02 6.33 1.81
N ASP A 30 13.33 5.84 0.60
CA ASP A 30 14.49 6.21 -0.21
C ASP A 30 14.13 7.37 -1.15
N ARG A 31 13.03 8.09 -0.87
CA ARG A 31 12.59 9.25 -1.67
C ARG A 31 12.65 10.60 -0.94
N ALA A 32 12.95 10.65 0.35
CA ALA A 32 13.15 11.92 1.06
C ALA A 32 14.37 12.75 0.60
N VAL A 33 15.18 12.28 -0.37
CA VAL A 33 16.30 13.06 -0.95
C VAL A 33 16.00 13.62 -2.36
N ARG A 34 14.82 13.40 -2.96
CA ARG A 34 14.58 13.93 -4.33
C ARG A 34 13.18 14.50 -4.56
N SER A 35 13.02 15.74 -4.10
CA SER A 35 12.14 16.73 -4.73
C SER A 35 12.90 17.44 -5.88
N PRO A 36 12.23 18.20 -6.76
CA PRO A 36 11.46 17.78 -7.93
C PRO A 36 12.16 18.22 -9.24
N ASP A 37 11.56 17.91 -10.39
CA ASP A 37 11.88 18.49 -11.71
C ASP A 37 13.05 17.84 -12.48
N ARG A 38 12.73 16.88 -13.36
CA ARG A 38 13.55 16.63 -14.57
C ARG A 38 12.71 15.93 -15.65
N PRO A 39 12.66 16.45 -16.89
CA PRO A 39 12.00 15.77 -18.00
C PRO A 39 12.70 14.42 -18.28
N ALA A 40 11.90 13.43 -18.66
CA ALA A 40 12.32 12.06 -18.87
C ALA A 40 13.26 11.92 -20.07
N ASP A 41 14.51 11.55 -19.82
CA ASP A 41 15.38 10.94 -20.83
C ASP A 41 15.12 9.42 -20.87
N PRO A 42 15.00 8.79 -22.07
CA PRO A 42 14.82 7.36 -22.21
C PRO A 42 16.19 6.68 -22.14
N VAL A 43 16.81 6.70 -20.96
CA VAL A 43 17.99 5.86 -20.71
C VAL A 43 17.51 4.62 -20.01
N SER A 44 17.60 3.49 -20.71
CA SER A 44 17.41 2.12 -20.23
C SER A 44 18.05 1.95 -18.85
N ARG A 45 17.25 2.17 -17.81
CA ARG A 45 17.65 1.86 -16.45
C ARG A 45 17.55 0.34 -16.33
N PRO A 46 18.62 -0.36 -15.92
CA PRO A 46 18.51 -1.78 -15.62
C PRO A 46 17.38 -1.96 -14.61
N SER A 47 16.44 -2.88 -14.91
CA SER A 47 15.38 -3.25 -13.99
C SER A 47 16.00 -3.55 -12.62
N PRO A 48 15.47 -2.97 -11.52
CA PRO A 48 15.94 -3.28 -10.18
C PRO A 48 15.98 -4.80 -9.99
N PRO A 49 16.95 -5.33 -9.22
CA PRO A 49 16.96 -6.75 -8.90
C PRO A 49 15.59 -7.14 -8.33
N PRO A 50 15.02 -8.28 -8.74
CA PRO A 50 13.73 -8.73 -8.24
C PRO A 50 13.81 -8.75 -6.71
N ARG A 51 12.89 -8.03 -6.08
CA ARG A 51 12.79 -8.03 -4.61
C ARG A 51 12.51 -9.48 -4.18
N PRO A 52 13.02 -9.93 -3.02
CA PRO A 52 12.58 -11.18 -2.45
C PRO A 52 11.06 -11.11 -2.26
N SER A 53 10.32 -11.76 -3.16
CA SER A 53 8.86 -11.89 -3.10
C SER A 53 8.54 -13.19 -2.41
N GLY A 54 7.60 -13.18 -1.46
CA GLY A 54 7.02 -14.42 -0.97
C GLY A 54 6.30 -15.17 -2.10
N PRO A 55 5.96 -16.45 -1.90
CA PRO A 55 5.13 -17.21 -2.84
C PRO A 55 3.80 -16.52 -3.17
N ASP A 56 3.25 -15.72 -2.25
CA ASP A 56 1.99 -14.98 -2.43
C ASP A 56 2.18 -13.58 -3.03
N ASP A 57 3.42 -13.08 -3.11
CA ASP A 57 3.74 -11.74 -3.63
C ASP A 57 4.22 -11.78 -5.10
N ASP A 58 4.08 -12.92 -5.76
CA ASP A 58 4.41 -13.05 -7.17
C ASP A 58 3.36 -12.32 -8.04
N PRO A 59 3.74 -11.84 -9.24
CA PRO A 59 2.83 -11.07 -10.07
C PRO A 59 1.65 -11.89 -10.58
N ASP A 60 1.75 -13.22 -10.60
CA ASP A 60 0.73 -14.11 -11.15
C ASP A 60 -0.39 -14.39 -10.13
N PHE A 61 -0.08 -14.48 -8.84
CA PHE A 61 -1.04 -14.60 -7.74
C PHE A 61 -1.86 -13.31 -7.58
N LEU A 62 -1.19 -12.15 -7.64
CA LEU A 62 -1.86 -10.85 -7.60
C LEU A 62 -2.83 -10.66 -8.78
N ARG A 63 -2.47 -11.13 -9.99
CA ARG A 63 -3.36 -11.13 -11.16
C ARG A 63 -4.58 -12.03 -10.95
N GLN A 64 -4.39 -13.24 -10.43
CA GLN A 64 -5.49 -14.16 -10.14
C GLN A 64 -6.45 -13.61 -9.07
N LEU A 65 -5.94 -12.85 -8.10
CA LEU A 65 -6.78 -12.15 -7.12
C LEU A 65 -7.56 -11.01 -7.75
N ASP A 66 -6.91 -10.17 -8.56
CA ASP A 66 -7.55 -9.05 -9.25
C ASP A 66 -8.69 -9.55 -10.16
N GLU A 67 -8.44 -10.60 -10.96
CA GLU A 67 -9.46 -11.25 -11.79
C GLU A 67 -10.64 -11.80 -10.97
N LYS A 68 -10.37 -12.38 -9.79
CA LYS A 68 -11.40 -12.93 -8.91
C LYS A 68 -12.22 -11.84 -8.20
N VAL A 69 -11.61 -10.72 -7.84
CA VAL A 69 -12.31 -9.57 -7.24
C VAL A 69 -13.17 -8.90 -8.30
N LYS A 70 -12.57 -8.60 -9.46
CA LYS A 70 -13.26 -8.05 -10.63
C LYS A 70 -14.47 -8.90 -11.06
N GLY A 71 -14.30 -10.22 -11.13
CA GLY A 71 -15.38 -11.14 -11.50
C GLY A 71 -16.53 -11.18 -10.49
N ARG A 72 -16.29 -10.91 -9.20
CA ARG A 72 -17.36 -10.77 -8.20
C ARG A 72 -18.09 -9.44 -8.30
N ASP A 73 -17.36 -8.38 -8.64
CA ASP A 73 -17.93 -7.04 -8.81
C ASP A 73 -18.72 -6.92 -10.13
N GLU A 74 -18.35 -7.71 -11.14
CA GLU A 74 -19.05 -7.82 -12.43
C GLU A 74 -20.19 -8.84 -12.45
N GLU A 75 -20.42 -9.63 -11.39
CA GLU A 75 -21.61 -10.48 -11.28
C GLU A 75 -22.81 -9.60 -10.89
N PRO A 76 -23.71 -9.24 -11.84
CA PRO A 76 -24.86 -8.44 -11.49
C PRO A 76 -25.73 -9.26 -10.51
N PRO A 77 -26.29 -8.66 -9.45
CA PRO A 77 -27.27 -9.35 -8.64
C PRO A 77 -28.44 -9.71 -9.55
N GLY A 78 -28.58 -11.00 -9.87
CA GLY A 78 -29.67 -11.49 -10.69
C GLY A 78 -30.99 -11.33 -9.95
N THR A 79 -31.73 -10.27 -10.27
CA THR A 79 -33.20 -10.17 -10.37
C THR A 79 -33.58 -8.84 -10.99
#